data_AF-A0A3P6N6M6-F1
#
_entry.id   AF-A0A3P6N6M6-F1
#
_cell.length_a   1.000
_cell.length_b   1.000
_cell.length_c   1.000
_cell.angle_alpha   90.00
_cell.angle_beta   90.00
_cell.angle_gamma   90.00
#
_symmetry.space_group_name_H-M   'P 1'
#
loop_
_entity.id
_entity.type
_entity.pdbx_description
1 polymer ?
#
loop_
_entity_poly.entity_id
_entity_poly.type
_entity_poly.pdbx_seq_one_letter_code
_entity_poly.pdbx_strand_id
1 'polypeptide(L)'
;MKIHKTSTIFTRKDAIEKIPMRARSQSWLIRTRHLLHEEREPPPLISHMMLIFSFLLILLSFPWCLFFCVKVVKEYQRAVIFRLGRLIKGGTKGPGLFFVLPCIDTMKIVDLRVLSFDVPPQEILSRDSVTVSVEAVIYFRVSNPVISVTNVNDAQFSTRLLAQTTLRNVLGTKTLSEMLSERDAIASISEKVLDEGTDPWGVKVERVEIKDIRLPHQLMRSMAAEAEAVRRARAAIIAAQGEKDASESLQTAADTIAQNKMTIQLRYLQTLTKISAQRNNTIVMPYPIEVAKHYMKKFHQKS
;
A
#
# COMPACT_ATOMS: atom_id res chain seq x y z
N MET A 1 -52.21 -7.76 30.85
CA MET A 1 -51.41 -6.91 29.96
C MET A 1 -50.06 -6.64 30.65
N LYS A 2 -49.06 -7.49 30.43
CA LYS A 2 -47.71 -7.34 31.01
C LYS A 2 -46.85 -6.57 30.00
N ILE A 3 -46.40 -5.38 30.38
CA ILE A 3 -45.49 -4.56 29.57
C ILE A 3 -44.06 -5.02 29.93
N HIS A 4 -43.44 -5.82 29.06
CA HIS A 4 -42.00 -6.07 29.13
C HIS A 4 -41.27 -4.85 28.57
N LYS A 5 -40.56 -4.13 29.46
CA LYS A 5 -39.63 -3.07 29.08
C LYS A 5 -38.26 -3.71 28.89
N THR A 6 -37.92 -4.05 27.65
CA THR A 6 -36.59 -4.54 27.29
C THR A 6 -35.65 -3.34 27.27
N SER A 7 -34.82 -3.19 28.30
CA SER A 7 -33.72 -2.23 28.31
C SER A 7 -32.56 -2.79 27.50
N THR A 8 -32.49 -2.42 26.22
CA THR A 8 -31.31 -2.64 25.38
C THR A 8 -30.18 -1.77 25.91
N ILE A 9 -29.21 -2.41 26.57
CA ILE A 9 -27.93 -1.81 26.97
C ILE A 9 -27.18 -1.48 25.69
N PHE A 10 -27.24 -0.23 25.26
CA PHE A 10 -26.48 0.26 24.11
C PHE A 10 -25.01 0.33 24.52
N THR A 11 -24.20 -0.61 24.02
CA THR A 11 -22.79 -0.68 24.41
C THR A 11 -22.00 0.40 23.67
N ARG A 12 -20.99 0.98 24.34
CA ARG A 12 -20.12 2.04 23.80
C ARG A 12 -19.44 1.68 22.48
N LYS A 13 -19.35 0.39 22.15
CA LYS A 13 -18.79 -0.12 20.89
C LYS A 13 -19.73 0.12 19.69
N ASP A 14 -21.03 -0.04 19.89
CA ASP A 14 -22.06 0.12 18.84
C ASP A 14 -22.23 1.60 18.41
N ALA A 15 -21.83 2.53 19.28
CA ALA A 15 -21.81 3.96 19.01
C ALA A 15 -20.63 4.38 18.10
N ILE A 16 -19.51 3.64 18.13
CA ILE A 16 -18.26 3.98 17.41
C ILE A 16 -18.39 3.65 15.93
N GLU A 17 -19.16 2.60 15.59
CA GLU A 17 -19.31 2.11 14.21
C GLU A 17 -20.21 3.00 13.32
N LYS A 18 -21.06 3.85 13.93
CA LYS A 18 -22.05 4.70 13.23
C LYS A 18 -21.61 6.14 12.96
N ILE A 19 -20.37 6.53 13.24
CA ILE A 19 -19.93 7.91 13.08
C ILE A 19 -19.50 8.14 11.60
N PRO A 20 -20.07 9.13 10.89
CA PRO A 20 -19.67 9.44 9.52
C PRO A 20 -18.18 9.85 9.45
N MET A 21 -17.43 9.36 8.45
CA MET A 21 -15.96 9.52 8.33
C MET A 21 -15.45 10.97 8.50
N ARG A 22 -16.26 11.98 8.16
CA ARG A 22 -15.90 13.40 8.30
C ARG A 22 -15.74 13.87 9.76
N ALA A 23 -16.39 13.19 10.72
CA ALA A 23 -16.30 13.53 12.15
C ALA A 23 -15.07 12.90 12.84
N ARG A 24 -14.52 11.79 12.31
CA ARG A 24 -13.28 11.18 12.84
C ARG A 24 -12.06 12.08 12.61
N SER A 25 -12.06 12.81 11.49
CA SER A 25 -11.11 13.89 11.18
C SER A 25 -11.13 15.06 12.17
N GLN A 26 -12.08 15.17 13.10
CA GLN A 26 -12.05 16.21 14.14
C GLN A 26 -11.80 15.66 15.55
N SER A 27 -11.55 14.36 15.68
CA SER A 27 -11.21 13.72 16.96
C SER A 27 -9.95 14.34 17.57
N TRP A 28 -8.95 14.69 16.75
CA TRP A 28 -7.77 15.41 17.24
C TRP A 28 -8.15 16.81 17.74
N LEU A 29 -9.03 17.56 17.06
CA LEU A 29 -9.38 18.92 17.50
C LEU A 29 -10.02 18.92 18.88
N ILE A 30 -10.80 17.88 19.21
CA ILE A 30 -11.42 17.70 20.53
C ILE A 30 -10.37 17.21 21.54
N ARG A 31 -9.51 16.27 21.14
CA ARG A 31 -8.46 15.72 22.00
C ARG A 31 -7.31 16.68 22.25
N THR A 32 -6.93 17.58 21.35
CA THR A 32 -5.80 18.51 21.51
C THR A 32 -6.23 19.89 21.99
N ARG A 33 -7.55 20.13 22.10
CA ARG A 33 -8.08 21.40 22.60
C ARG A 33 -7.51 21.73 23.99
N HIS A 34 -7.33 20.74 24.85
CA HIS A 34 -6.78 20.95 26.19
C HIS A 34 -5.31 21.44 26.17
N LEU A 35 -4.48 20.95 25.23
CA LEU A 35 -3.08 21.40 25.08
C LEU A 35 -2.97 22.84 24.55
N LEU A 36 -3.98 23.32 23.82
CA LEU A 36 -4.00 24.67 23.24
C LEU A 36 -4.74 25.70 24.12
N HIS A 37 -5.67 25.26 24.96
CA HIS A 37 -6.53 26.12 25.80
C HIS A 37 -6.22 26.06 27.30
N GLU A 38 -5.09 25.49 27.71
CA GLU A 38 -4.68 25.60 29.10
C GLU A 38 -4.52 27.09 29.45
N GLU A 39 -5.39 27.58 30.34
CA GLU A 39 -5.33 28.91 30.94
C GLU A 39 -3.98 29.03 31.67
N ARG A 40 -2.95 29.45 30.93
CA ARG A 40 -1.60 29.53 31.47
C ARG A 40 -1.58 30.54 32.59
N GLU A 41 -1.23 30.06 33.78
CA GLU A 41 -0.90 30.88 34.92
C GLU A 41 0.05 32.02 34.51
N PRO A 42 -0.15 33.24 35.04
CA PRO A 42 0.70 34.36 34.74
C PRO A 42 2.16 33.98 35.04
N PRO A 43 3.10 34.39 34.17
CA PRO A 43 4.46 33.94 34.30
C PRO A 43 5.06 34.56 35.60
N PRO A 44 5.84 33.78 36.38
CA PRO A 44 6.30 34.20 37.70
C PRO A 44 7.09 35.52 37.62
N LEU A 45 7.14 36.31 38.69
CA LEU A 45 7.86 37.60 38.72
C LEU A 45 9.32 37.48 38.22
N ILE A 46 9.96 36.35 38.49
CA ILE A 46 11.32 36.01 38.03
C ILE A 46 11.42 36.04 36.49
N SER A 47 10.40 35.56 35.78
CA SER A 47 10.39 35.57 34.31
C SER A 47 10.37 36.98 33.73
N HIS A 48 9.68 37.91 34.39
CA HIS A 48 9.65 39.31 33.99
C HIS A 48 11.01 39.97 34.23
N MET A 49 11.65 39.69 35.37
CA MET A 49 13.01 40.17 35.66
C MET A 49 14.02 39.66 34.62
N MET A 50 13.95 38.37 34.25
CA MET A 50 14.81 37.81 33.20
C MET A 50 14.53 38.43 31.83
N LEU A 51 13.27 38.67 31.47
CA LEU A 51 12.92 39.35 30.23
C LEU A 51 13.49 40.77 30.20
N ILE A 52 13.33 41.54 31.28
CA ILE A 52 13.88 42.90 31.38
C ILE A 52 15.41 42.87 31.25
N PHE A 53 16.08 41.91 31.89
CA PHE A 53 17.52 41.73 31.79
C PHE A 53 17.98 41.39 30.35
N SER A 54 17.26 40.50 29.65
CA SER A 54 17.55 40.18 28.26
C SER A 54 17.34 41.38 27.33
N PHE A 55 16.27 42.16 27.53
CA PHE A 55 16.06 43.40 26.79
C PHE A 55 17.15 44.45 27.07
N LEU A 56 17.60 44.59 28.32
CA LEU A 56 18.71 45.48 28.69
C LEU A 56 20.01 45.07 27.98
N LEU A 57 20.32 43.76 27.94
CA LEU A 57 21.48 43.22 27.22
C LEU A 57 21.40 43.50 25.72
N ILE A 58 20.23 43.34 25.11
CA ILE A 58 20.01 43.64 23.68
C ILE A 58 20.22 45.14 23.41
N LEU A 59 19.74 46.02 24.30
CA LEU A 59 19.91 47.47 24.18
C LEU A 59 21.39 47.87 24.27
N LEU A 60 22.13 47.30 25.24
CA LEU A 60 23.54 47.58 25.49
C LEU A 60 24.45 47.08 24.36
N SER A 61 24.10 45.94 23.74
CA SER A 61 24.88 45.29 22.68
C SER A 61 24.42 45.66 21.26
N PHE A 62 23.58 46.68 21.13
CA PHE A 62 23.18 47.22 19.84
C PHE A 62 24.37 47.94 19.16
N PRO A 63 24.67 47.73 17.86
CA PRO A 63 23.90 47.02 16.84
C PRO A 63 24.28 45.54 16.62
N TRP A 64 25.30 45.01 17.30
CA TRP A 64 25.84 43.67 17.02
C TRP A 64 24.84 42.53 17.29
N CYS A 65 23.94 42.73 18.25
CA CYS A 65 22.92 41.75 18.65
C CYS A 65 21.90 41.41 17.55
N LEU A 66 21.65 42.33 16.61
CA LEU A 66 20.63 42.20 15.56
C LEU A 66 20.86 40.95 14.68
N PHE A 67 22.11 40.63 14.38
CA PHE A 67 22.46 39.44 13.59
C PHE A 67 22.14 38.11 14.31
N PHE A 68 22.14 38.10 15.65
CA PHE A 68 21.84 36.90 16.42
C PHE A 68 20.34 36.71 16.67
N CYS A 69 19.60 37.81 16.84
CA CYS A 69 18.16 37.78 17.13
C CYS A 69 17.29 37.47 15.91
N VAL A 70 17.77 37.84 14.71
CA VAL A 70 17.03 37.64 13.47
C VAL A 70 17.31 36.24 12.93
N LYS A 71 16.28 35.40 12.90
CA LYS A 71 16.33 34.07 12.30
C LYS A 71 15.35 33.97 11.14
N VAL A 72 15.81 33.31 10.08
CA VAL A 72 15.01 33.01 8.89
C VAL A 72 14.68 31.53 8.89
N VAL A 73 13.40 31.19 8.81
CA VAL A 73 12.93 29.81 8.65
C VAL A 73 12.28 29.64 7.28
N LYS A 74 12.57 28.49 6.66
CA LYS A 74 12.09 28.16 5.31
C LYS A 74 10.59 27.88 5.32
N GLU A 75 9.93 28.04 4.16
CA GLU A 75 8.48 27.88 4.00
C GLU A 75 7.93 26.54 4.50
N TYR A 76 8.70 25.46 4.25
CA TYR A 76 8.35 24.09 4.61
C TYR A 76 8.72 23.71 6.05
N GLN A 77 9.28 24.63 6.82
CA GLN A 77 9.66 24.44 8.22
C GLN A 77 8.76 25.24 9.15
N ARG A 78 8.65 24.78 10.40
CA ARG A 78 8.01 25.52 11.48
C ARG A 78 8.93 25.53 12.69
N ALA A 79 9.00 26.67 13.35
CA ALA A 79 9.75 26.82 14.59
C ALA A 79 8.81 26.75 15.79
N VAL A 80 9.09 25.79 16.67
CA VAL A 80 8.51 25.70 18.01
C VAL A 80 9.45 26.43 18.95
N ILE A 81 8.96 27.49 19.59
CA ILE A 81 9.78 28.35 20.45
C ILE A 81 9.36 28.15 21.91
N PHE A 82 10.33 27.83 22.74
CA PHE A 82 10.20 27.70 24.19
C PHE A 82 10.87 28.89 24.85
N ARG A 83 10.12 29.66 25.62
CA ARG A 83 10.60 30.77 26.45
C ARG A 83 10.68 30.31 27.89
N LEU A 84 11.88 30.24 28.46
CA LEU A 84 12.08 29.72 29.82
C LEU A 84 11.41 28.34 30.04
N GLY A 85 11.49 27.47 29.03
CA GLY A 85 10.85 26.14 29.04
C GLY A 85 9.34 26.13 28.81
N ARG A 86 8.67 27.29 28.72
CA ARG A 86 7.24 27.38 28.40
C ARG A 86 7.06 27.66 26.91
N LEU A 87 6.12 26.97 26.26
CA LEU A 87 5.77 27.25 24.87
C LEU A 87 5.24 28.69 24.73
N ILE A 88 5.54 29.42 23.65
CA ILE A 88 5.04 30.81 23.47
C ILE A 88 3.52 30.83 23.18
N LYS A 89 2.83 31.91 23.58
CA LYS A 89 1.42 32.16 23.23
C LYS A 89 1.31 32.29 21.69
N GLY A 90 0.60 31.36 21.04
CA GLY A 90 0.53 31.23 19.58
C GLY A 90 1.04 29.90 19.01
N GLY A 91 1.63 29.05 19.86
CA GLY A 91 2.01 27.67 19.51
C GLY A 91 3.25 27.59 18.62
N THR A 92 3.09 27.90 17.33
CA THR A 92 4.18 27.85 16.34
C THR A 92 4.31 29.14 15.58
N LYS A 93 5.53 29.54 15.28
CA LYS A 93 5.76 30.64 14.34
C LYS A 93 5.84 30.08 12.92
N GLY A 94 5.10 30.76 12.04
CA GLY A 94 5.09 30.51 10.61
C GLY A 94 6.45 30.77 9.95
N PRO A 95 6.56 30.53 8.64
CA PRO A 95 7.79 30.73 7.90
C PRO A 95 8.10 32.21 7.72
N GLY A 96 9.36 32.51 7.40
CA GLY A 96 9.85 33.88 7.22
C GLY A 96 10.72 34.38 8.36
N LEU A 97 10.79 35.71 8.48
CA LEU A 97 11.63 36.40 9.43
C LEU A 97 10.92 36.52 10.78
N PHE A 98 11.53 36.01 11.84
CA PHE A 98 11.04 36.28 13.19
C PHE A 98 12.18 36.56 14.16
N PHE A 99 11.85 37.36 15.17
CA PHE A 99 12.77 37.76 16.22
C PHE A 99 12.72 36.73 17.35
N VAL A 100 13.90 36.23 17.73
CA VAL A 100 14.11 35.31 18.85
C VAL A 100 15.02 36.00 19.87
N LEU A 101 14.63 35.98 21.14
CA LEU A 101 15.48 36.57 22.18
C LEU A 101 16.67 35.64 22.48
N PRO A 102 17.92 36.07 22.28
CA PRO A 102 19.08 35.29 22.67
C PRO A 102 19.07 35.06 24.19
N CYS A 103 19.58 33.90 24.62
CA CYS A 103 19.68 33.43 26.01
C CYS A 103 18.38 32.91 26.66
N ILE A 104 17.19 33.39 26.27
CA ILE A 104 15.92 33.00 26.90
C ILE A 104 15.11 32.02 26.05
N ASP A 105 15.09 32.25 24.74
CA ASP A 105 14.26 31.49 23.81
C ASP A 105 15.06 30.31 23.21
N THR A 106 14.58 29.10 23.41
CA THR A 106 15.06 27.88 22.74
C THR A 106 14.14 27.56 21.58
N MET A 107 14.68 27.43 20.37
CA MET A 107 13.90 27.05 19.19
C MET A 107 14.19 25.62 18.74
N LYS A 108 13.15 24.88 18.37
CA LYS A 108 13.24 23.60 17.67
C LYS A 108 12.53 23.72 16.32
N ILE A 109 13.28 23.48 15.25
CA ILE A 109 12.79 23.57 13.88
C ILE A 109 12.33 22.18 13.46
N VAL A 110 11.10 22.09 12.96
CA VAL A 110 10.49 20.85 12.48
C VAL A 110 10.13 21.00 11.00
N ASP A 111 10.45 19.99 10.21
CA ASP A 111 10.08 19.91 8.80
C ASP A 111 8.65 19.35 8.67
N LEU A 112 7.82 19.98 7.84
CA LEU A 112 6.44 19.56 7.58
C LEU A 112 6.31 18.68 6.33
N ARG A 113 7.39 18.48 5.58
CA ARG A 113 7.39 17.64 4.37
C ARG A 113 7.18 16.17 4.72
N VAL A 114 6.76 15.42 3.72
CA VAL A 114 6.70 13.96 3.79
C VAL A 114 8.12 13.43 3.90
N LEU A 115 8.36 12.66 4.96
CA LEU A 115 9.59 11.95 5.23
C LEU A 115 9.29 10.45 5.09
N SER A 116 10.29 9.71 4.63
CA SER A 116 10.26 8.26 4.61
C SER A 116 11.33 7.70 5.53
N PHE A 117 11.02 6.58 6.18
CA PHE A 117 12.03 5.73 6.79
C PHE A 117 11.73 4.26 6.47
N ASP A 118 12.80 3.48 6.36
CA ASP A 118 12.72 2.03 6.26
C ASP A 118 12.50 1.42 7.64
N VAL A 119 11.60 0.44 7.71
CA VAL A 119 11.45 -0.45 8.87
C VAL A 119 12.41 -1.62 8.66
N PRO A 120 13.33 -1.88 9.60
CA PRO A 120 14.29 -2.97 9.44
C PRO A 120 13.56 -4.31 9.35
N PRO A 121 14.13 -5.31 8.61
CA PRO A 121 13.50 -6.60 8.41
C PRO A 121 13.05 -7.26 9.72
N GLN A 122 11.79 -7.68 9.77
CA GLN A 122 11.20 -8.34 10.94
C GLN A 122 10.94 -9.80 10.63
N GLU A 123 11.53 -10.70 11.42
CA GLU A 123 11.17 -12.12 11.41
C GLU A 123 9.87 -12.33 12.17
N ILE A 124 8.89 -12.91 11.49
CA ILE A 124 7.55 -13.15 12.01
C ILE A 124 7.07 -14.54 11.61
N LEU A 125 6.16 -15.09 12.42
CA LEU A 125 5.43 -16.31 12.09
C LEU A 125 4.06 -15.91 11.53
N SER A 126 3.75 -16.37 10.31
CA SER A 126 2.43 -16.16 9.70
C SER A 126 1.36 -17.05 10.34
N ARG A 127 0.10 -16.82 9.99
CA ARG A 127 -1.04 -17.65 10.42
C ARG A 127 -0.88 -19.13 10.04
N ASP A 128 -0.16 -19.40 8.95
CA ASP A 128 0.07 -20.74 8.42
C ASP A 128 1.33 -21.39 9.01
N SER A 129 1.88 -20.82 10.09
CA SER A 129 3.11 -21.27 10.74
C SER A 129 4.35 -21.24 9.84
N VAL A 130 4.40 -20.30 8.88
CA VAL A 130 5.58 -20.08 8.05
C VAL A 130 6.38 -18.90 8.59
N THR A 131 7.68 -19.08 8.76
CA THR A 131 8.60 -18.00 9.12
C THR A 131 8.89 -17.15 7.88
N VAL A 132 8.61 -15.86 7.97
CA VAL A 132 8.91 -14.89 6.91
C VAL A 132 9.60 -13.66 7.49
N SER A 133 10.49 -13.06 6.70
CA SER A 133 11.13 -11.80 7.03
C SER A 133 10.53 -10.71 6.15
N VAL A 134 9.91 -9.70 6.76
CA VAL A 134 9.21 -8.64 6.02
C VAL A 134 9.87 -7.29 6.26
N GLU A 135 10.10 -6.55 5.18
CA GLU A 135 10.58 -5.17 5.17
C GLU A 135 9.48 -4.25 4.64
N ALA A 136 9.39 -3.03 5.19
CA ALA A 136 8.41 -2.04 4.78
C ALA A 136 8.98 -0.62 4.85
N VAL A 137 8.40 0.29 4.08
CA VAL A 137 8.71 1.72 4.07
C VAL A 137 7.48 2.50 4.51
N ILE A 138 7.67 3.50 5.35
CA ILE A 138 6.57 4.32 5.86
C ILE A 138 6.79 5.76 5.44
N TYR A 139 5.76 6.35 4.81
CA TYR A 139 5.69 7.75 4.46
C TYR A 139 4.82 8.47 5.48
N PHE A 140 5.39 9.44 6.15
CA PHE A 140 4.71 10.21 7.18
C PHE A 140 5.12 11.68 7.10
N ARG A 141 4.29 12.55 7.65
CA ARG A 141 4.63 13.96 7.84
C ARG A 141 4.20 14.44 9.20
N VAL A 142 4.86 15.47 9.70
CA VAL A 142 4.43 16.13 10.94
C VAL A 142 3.23 17.02 10.62
N SER A 143 2.08 16.72 11.22
CA SER A 143 0.86 17.53 11.07
C SER A 143 0.84 18.67 12.09
N ASN A 144 1.22 18.38 13.34
CA ASN A 144 1.32 19.38 14.41
C ASN A 144 2.72 19.40 15.04
N PRO A 145 3.55 20.41 14.71
CA PRO A 145 4.92 20.49 15.22
C PRO A 145 4.98 20.80 16.73
N VAL A 146 3.97 21.45 17.32
CA VAL A 146 3.94 21.64 18.79
C VAL A 146 3.86 20.28 19.48
N ILE A 147 2.85 19.49 19.11
CA ILE A 147 2.56 18.19 19.71
C ILE A 147 3.73 17.22 19.49
N SER A 148 4.31 17.22 18.29
CA SER A 148 5.45 16.37 17.96
C SER A 148 6.69 16.64 18.81
N VAL A 149 6.88 17.87 19.29
CA VAL A 149 8.00 18.23 20.15
C VAL A 149 7.67 18.07 21.64
N THR A 150 6.42 18.29 22.05
CA THR A 150 6.04 18.25 23.47
C THR A 150 5.66 16.87 23.98
N ASN A 151 5.01 16.05 23.16
CA ASN A 151 4.42 14.79 23.62
C ASN A 151 5.38 13.59 23.50
N VAL A 152 6.43 13.69 22.69
CA VAL A 152 7.41 12.63 22.47
C VAL A 152 8.81 13.22 22.34
N ASN A 153 9.80 12.55 22.94
CA ASN A 153 11.22 12.94 22.83
C ASN A 153 11.69 12.93 21.36
N ASP A 154 11.43 11.82 20.66
CA ASP A 154 11.70 11.63 19.23
C ASP A 154 10.53 10.92 18.54
N ALA A 155 9.70 11.72 17.85
CA ALA A 155 8.55 11.21 17.11
C ALA A 155 8.95 10.21 16.01
N GLN A 156 10.09 10.41 15.33
CA GLN A 156 10.51 9.51 14.25
C GLN A 156 10.89 8.14 14.80
N PHE A 157 11.67 8.12 15.88
CA PHE A 157 12.09 6.88 16.52
C PHE A 157 10.90 6.12 17.12
N SER A 158 10.01 6.82 17.83
CA SER A 158 8.80 6.20 18.40
C SER A 158 7.87 5.65 17.33
N THR A 159 7.66 6.37 16.21
CA THR A 159 6.88 5.87 15.06
C THR A 159 7.53 4.65 14.43
N ARG A 160 8.87 4.58 14.33
CA ARG A 160 9.56 3.38 13.83
C ARG A 160 9.35 2.16 14.73
N LEU A 161 9.38 2.33 16.04
CA LEU A 161 9.14 1.22 16.97
C LEU A 161 7.67 0.76 16.93
N LEU A 162 6.72 1.70 16.87
CA LEU A 162 5.30 1.38 16.71
C LEU A 162 5.04 0.67 15.38
N ALA A 163 5.72 1.09 14.31
CA ALA A 163 5.64 0.43 13.02
C ALA A 163 6.06 -1.04 13.07
N GLN A 164 7.18 -1.34 13.75
CA GLN A 164 7.66 -2.72 13.90
C GLN A 164 6.63 -3.61 14.61
N THR A 165 6.06 -3.11 15.72
CA THR A 165 5.08 -3.89 16.49
C THR A 165 3.76 -4.05 15.74
N THR A 166 3.27 -3.00 15.08
CA THR A 166 2.05 -3.10 14.28
C THR A 166 2.22 -4.03 13.07
N LEU A 167 3.33 -3.93 12.34
CA LEU A 167 3.60 -4.84 11.22
C LEU A 167 3.64 -6.28 11.70
N ARG A 168 4.32 -6.56 12.82
CA ARG A 168 4.34 -7.90 13.42
C ARG A 168 2.94 -8.40 13.76
N ASN A 169 2.11 -7.55 14.36
CA ASN A 169 0.75 -7.91 14.75
C ASN A 169 -0.17 -8.16 13.54
N VAL A 170 -0.18 -7.25 12.57
CA VAL A 170 -1.03 -7.36 11.37
C VAL A 170 -0.61 -8.56 10.53
N LEU A 171 0.68 -8.69 10.24
CA LEU A 171 1.19 -9.78 9.43
C LEU A 171 1.05 -11.14 10.15
N GLY A 172 1.18 -11.20 11.48
CA GLY A 172 0.93 -12.43 12.23
C GLY A 172 -0.50 -12.97 12.08
N THR A 173 -1.49 -12.12 11.78
CA THR A 173 -2.88 -12.55 11.52
C THR A 173 -3.12 -13.03 10.08
N LYS A 174 -2.15 -12.85 9.19
CA LYS A 174 -2.29 -13.10 7.74
C LYS A 174 -1.60 -14.38 7.30
N THR A 175 -2.16 -15.00 6.26
CA THR A 175 -1.60 -16.19 5.60
C THR A 175 -0.46 -15.79 4.67
N LEU A 176 0.45 -16.72 4.34
CA LEU A 176 1.55 -16.41 3.41
C LEU A 176 1.03 -16.01 2.02
N SER A 177 -0.02 -16.69 1.56
CA SER A 177 -0.64 -16.42 0.25
C SER A 177 -1.25 -15.02 0.20
N GLU A 178 -1.92 -14.57 1.27
CA GLU A 178 -2.45 -13.20 1.39
C GLU A 178 -1.31 -12.18 1.41
N MET A 179 -0.21 -12.44 2.13
CA MET A 179 0.95 -11.54 2.13
C MET A 179 1.57 -11.36 0.75
N LEU A 180 1.58 -12.41 -0.08
CA LEU A 180 2.13 -12.34 -1.43
C LEU A 180 1.16 -11.72 -2.44
N SER A 181 -0.14 -11.97 -2.30
CA SER A 181 -1.16 -11.60 -3.30
C SER A 181 -1.86 -10.26 -2.98
N GLU A 182 -2.11 -9.97 -1.71
CA GLU A 182 -2.92 -8.83 -1.23
C GLU A 182 -2.08 -7.81 -0.46
N ARG A 183 -0.89 -7.49 -0.97
CA ARG A 183 0.06 -6.56 -0.33
C ARG A 183 -0.57 -5.19 -0.04
N ASP A 184 -1.35 -4.66 -0.99
CA ASP A 184 -1.99 -3.35 -0.87
C ASP A 184 -3.07 -3.31 0.22
N ALA A 185 -3.79 -4.42 0.42
CA ALA A 185 -4.80 -4.52 1.47
C ALA A 185 -4.14 -4.51 2.86
N ILE A 186 -3.04 -5.25 3.03
CA ILE A 186 -2.28 -5.31 4.27
C ILE A 186 -1.63 -3.94 4.57
N ALA A 187 -1.10 -3.29 3.53
CA ALA A 187 -0.55 -1.94 3.63
C ALA A 187 -1.61 -0.94 4.12
N SER A 188 -2.82 -0.96 3.55
CA SER A 188 -3.92 -0.06 3.96
C SER A 188 -4.39 -0.31 5.39
N ILE A 189 -4.45 -1.58 5.83
CA ILE A 189 -4.78 -1.91 7.22
C ILE A 189 -3.70 -1.38 8.16
N SER A 190 -2.42 -1.62 7.82
CA SER A 190 -1.28 -1.17 8.62
C SER A 190 -1.23 0.36 8.71
N GLU A 191 -1.49 1.07 7.62
CA GLU A 191 -1.60 2.53 7.57
C GLU A 191 -2.63 3.04 8.56
N LYS A 192 -3.85 2.49 8.56
CA LYS A 192 -4.93 2.92 9.48
C LYS A 192 -4.56 2.73 10.95
N VAL A 193 -3.93 1.59 11.29
CA VAL A 193 -3.52 1.29 12.67
C VAL A 193 -2.36 2.19 13.11
N LEU A 194 -1.39 2.42 12.21
CA LEU A 194 -0.28 3.34 12.48
C LEU A 194 -0.78 4.77 12.68
N ASP A 195 -1.62 5.27 11.77
CA ASP A 195 -2.15 6.63 11.79
C ASP A 195 -2.88 6.93 13.11
N GLU A 196 -3.78 6.03 13.53
CA GLU A 196 -4.50 6.15 14.80
C GLU A 196 -3.57 6.11 16.02
N GLY A 197 -2.48 5.33 15.95
CA GLY A 197 -1.46 5.25 16.99
C GLY A 197 -0.54 6.48 17.04
N THR A 198 -0.29 7.14 15.91
CA THR A 198 0.62 8.29 15.79
C THR A 198 -0.05 9.65 15.98
N ASP A 199 -1.39 9.71 15.90
CA ASP A 199 -2.18 10.92 16.12
C ASP A 199 -1.81 11.69 17.41
N PRO A 200 -1.61 11.04 18.59
CA PRO A 200 -1.22 11.74 19.83
C PRO A 200 0.15 12.41 19.78
N TRP A 201 0.99 12.01 18.83
CA TRP A 201 2.34 12.53 18.60
C TRP A 201 2.36 13.63 17.54
N GLY A 202 1.21 13.98 16.95
CA GLY A 202 1.12 15.01 15.92
C GLY A 202 1.76 14.58 14.59
N VAL A 203 1.95 13.27 14.39
CA VAL A 203 2.47 12.67 13.16
C VAL A 203 1.30 12.08 12.36
N LYS A 204 1.23 12.40 11.08
CA LYS A 204 0.27 11.83 10.13
C LYS A 204 0.98 10.83 9.25
N VAL A 205 0.52 9.59 9.23
CA VAL A 205 1.00 8.58 8.28
C VAL A 205 0.21 8.74 6.99
N GLU A 206 0.91 8.86 5.86
CA GLU A 206 0.27 9.04 4.55
C GLU A 206 0.17 7.74 3.77
N ARG A 207 1.18 6.87 3.89
CA ARG A 207 1.20 5.57 3.21
C ARG A 207 2.18 4.62 3.88
N VAL A 208 1.85 3.34 3.85
CA VAL A 208 2.75 2.23 4.17
C VAL A 208 2.96 1.42 2.89
N GLU A 209 4.19 1.06 2.58
CA GLU A 209 4.53 0.19 1.44
C GLU A 209 5.31 -1.02 1.93
N ILE A 210 4.88 -2.22 1.54
CA ILE A 210 5.64 -3.45 1.81
C ILE A 210 6.74 -3.55 0.75
N LYS A 211 8.00 -3.52 1.18
CA LYS A 211 9.17 -3.50 0.28
C LYS A 211 9.53 -4.88 -0.21
N ASP A 212 9.73 -5.83 0.72
CA ASP A 212 10.13 -7.20 0.40
C ASP A 212 9.60 -8.19 1.44
N ILE A 213 9.33 -9.42 1.00
CA ILE A 213 8.91 -10.55 1.83
C ILE A 213 9.85 -11.71 1.51
N ARG A 214 10.77 -12.00 2.42
CA ARG A 214 11.78 -13.04 2.27
C ARG A 214 11.37 -14.31 2.99
N LEU A 215 11.45 -15.42 2.28
CA LEU A 215 11.22 -16.76 2.82
C LEU A 215 12.56 -17.48 3.03
N PRO A 216 12.65 -18.42 3.99
CA PRO A 216 13.79 -19.31 4.09
C PRO A 216 14.05 -20.04 2.76
N HIS A 217 15.30 -20.07 2.32
CA HIS A 217 15.69 -20.62 1.00
C HIS A 217 15.19 -22.06 0.78
N GLN A 218 15.18 -22.88 1.83
CA GLN A 218 14.69 -24.26 1.78
C GLN A 218 13.19 -24.34 1.45
N LEU A 219 12.36 -23.49 2.07
CA LEU A 219 10.92 -23.46 1.84
C LEU A 219 10.59 -22.87 0.47
N MET A 220 11.30 -21.82 0.06
CA MET A 220 11.16 -21.22 -1.27
C MET A 220 11.38 -22.24 -2.39
N ARG A 221 12.41 -23.10 -2.26
CA ARG A 221 12.69 -24.15 -3.25
C ARG A 221 11.59 -25.20 -3.32
N SER A 222 11.09 -25.66 -2.18
CA SER A 222 9.99 -26.64 -2.12
C SER A 222 8.70 -26.07 -2.71
N MET A 223 8.34 -24.82 -2.35
CA MET A 223 7.18 -24.13 -2.90
C MET A 223 7.30 -23.92 -4.42
N ALA A 224 8.49 -23.57 -4.92
CA ALA A 224 8.70 -23.43 -6.36
C ALA A 224 8.48 -24.76 -7.10
N ALA A 225 8.99 -25.87 -6.55
CA ALA A 225 8.79 -27.20 -7.12
C ALA A 225 7.31 -27.63 -7.10
N GLU A 226 6.60 -27.38 -5.99
CA GLU A 226 5.16 -27.65 -5.87
C GLU A 226 4.34 -26.80 -6.85
N ALA A 227 4.61 -25.49 -6.92
CA ALA A 227 3.93 -24.58 -7.84
C ALA A 227 4.15 -24.97 -9.30
N GLU A 228 5.36 -25.44 -9.65
CA GLU A 228 5.66 -25.94 -10.98
C GLU A 228 4.90 -27.23 -11.28
N ALA A 229 4.83 -28.17 -10.34
CA ALA A 229 4.04 -29.39 -10.49
C ALA A 229 2.54 -29.10 -10.69
N VAL A 230 1.96 -28.20 -9.88
CA VAL A 230 0.56 -27.77 -10.01
C VAL A 230 0.32 -27.06 -11.34
N ARG A 231 1.23 -26.19 -11.78
CA ARG A 231 1.14 -25.53 -13.10
C ARG A 231 1.20 -26.54 -14.25
N ARG A 232 2.11 -27.52 -14.21
CA ARG A 232 2.20 -28.58 -15.22
C ARG A 232 0.93 -29.44 -15.26
N ALA A 233 0.42 -29.84 -14.10
CA ALA A 233 -0.82 -30.60 -14.01
C ALA A 233 -2.02 -29.81 -14.58
N ARG A 234 -2.16 -28.52 -14.23
CA ARG A 234 -3.19 -27.65 -14.81
C ARG A 234 -3.03 -27.49 -16.31
N ALA A 235 -1.81 -27.29 -16.81
CA ALA A 235 -1.55 -27.19 -18.24
C ALA A 235 -1.95 -28.47 -19.00
N ALA A 236 -1.66 -29.65 -18.43
CA ALA A 236 -2.06 -30.93 -19.02
C ALA A 236 -3.58 -31.11 -19.06
N ILE A 237 -4.30 -30.71 -18.01
CA ILE A 237 -5.77 -30.75 -17.98
C ILE A 237 -6.36 -29.80 -19.03
N ILE A 238 -5.83 -28.57 -19.13
CA ILE A 238 -6.28 -27.59 -20.12
C ILE A 238 -6.00 -28.09 -21.54
N ALA A 239 -4.85 -28.73 -21.79
CA ALA A 239 -4.53 -29.31 -23.09
C ALA A 239 -5.47 -30.46 -23.45
N ALA A 240 -5.71 -31.40 -22.53
CA ALA A 240 -6.63 -32.52 -22.75
C ALA A 240 -8.07 -32.03 -22.98
N GLN A 241 -8.51 -31.02 -22.22
CA GLN A 241 -9.83 -30.41 -22.44
C GLN A 241 -9.90 -29.69 -23.79
N GLY A 242 -8.86 -28.94 -24.16
CA GLY A 242 -8.76 -28.30 -25.46
C GLY A 242 -8.76 -29.30 -26.63
N GLU A 243 -8.11 -30.46 -26.48
CA GLU A 243 -8.14 -31.54 -27.47
C GLU A 243 -9.54 -32.17 -27.60
N LYS A 244 -10.25 -32.34 -26.49
CA LYS A 244 -11.64 -32.82 -26.49
C LYS A 244 -12.57 -31.83 -27.20
N ASP A 245 -12.52 -30.56 -26.82
CA ASP A 245 -13.37 -29.50 -27.40
C ASP A 245 -13.07 -29.33 -28.90
N ALA A 246 -11.80 -29.43 -29.31
CA ALA A 246 -11.39 -29.42 -30.71
C ALA A 246 -11.91 -30.65 -31.47
N SER A 247 -11.86 -31.83 -30.85
CA SER A 247 -12.36 -33.08 -31.46
C SER A 247 -13.88 -33.05 -31.66
N GLU A 248 -14.63 -32.56 -30.68
CA GLU A 248 -16.10 -32.36 -30.80
C GLU A 248 -16.44 -31.35 -31.91
N SER A 249 -15.68 -30.24 -31.99
CA SER A 249 -15.83 -29.25 -33.06
C SER A 249 -15.49 -29.83 -34.44
N LEU A 250 -14.48 -30.68 -34.54
CA LEU A 250 -14.13 -31.36 -35.79
C LEU A 250 -15.15 -32.41 -36.19
N GLN A 251 -15.73 -33.13 -35.23
CA GLN A 251 -16.79 -34.11 -35.48
C GLN A 251 -18.04 -33.44 -36.05
N THR A 252 -18.52 -32.37 -35.41
CA THR A 252 -19.66 -31.59 -35.91
C THR A 252 -19.39 -30.99 -37.30
N ALA A 253 -18.16 -30.51 -37.55
CA ALA A 253 -17.74 -30.07 -38.87
C ALA A 253 -17.68 -31.23 -39.90
N ALA A 254 -17.30 -32.44 -39.50
CA ALA A 254 -17.29 -33.60 -40.37
C ALA A 254 -18.71 -34.05 -40.75
N ASP A 255 -19.63 -34.08 -39.78
CA ASP A 255 -21.04 -34.45 -39.99
C ASP A 255 -21.74 -33.49 -40.96
N THR A 256 -21.52 -32.19 -40.79
CA THR A 256 -22.04 -31.16 -41.72
C THR A 256 -21.45 -31.28 -43.12
N ILE A 257 -20.21 -31.73 -43.26
CA ILE A 257 -19.57 -31.96 -44.57
C ILE A 257 -20.08 -33.24 -45.22
N ALA A 258 -20.35 -34.29 -44.44
CA ALA A 258 -20.91 -35.53 -44.95
C ALA A 258 -22.31 -35.33 -45.55
N GLN A 259 -23.09 -34.38 -45.04
CA GLN A 259 -24.41 -34.04 -45.57
C GLN A 259 -24.38 -33.54 -47.03
N ASN A 260 -23.29 -32.89 -47.48
CA ASN A 260 -23.18 -32.38 -48.85
C ASN A 260 -21.86 -32.81 -49.51
N LYS A 261 -21.97 -33.72 -50.49
CA LYS A 261 -20.82 -34.27 -51.24
C LYS A 261 -19.98 -33.21 -51.98
N MET A 262 -20.54 -32.04 -52.32
CA MET A 262 -19.77 -30.95 -52.96
C MET A 262 -18.78 -30.28 -51.99
N THR A 263 -19.01 -30.35 -50.68
CA THR A 263 -18.16 -29.68 -49.69
C THR A 263 -16.77 -30.31 -49.59
N ILE A 264 -16.64 -31.62 -49.80
CA ILE A 264 -15.33 -32.31 -49.86
C ILE A 264 -14.49 -31.78 -51.03
N GLN A 265 -15.10 -31.54 -52.19
CA GLN A 265 -14.40 -30.98 -53.35
C GLN A 265 -13.94 -29.54 -53.10
N LEU A 266 -14.78 -28.71 -52.47
CA LEU A 266 -14.39 -27.34 -52.08
C LEU A 266 -13.22 -27.36 -51.08
N ARG A 267 -13.24 -28.28 -50.09
CA ARG A 267 -12.13 -28.41 -49.13
C ARG A 267 -10.84 -28.91 -49.79
N TYR A 268 -10.94 -29.80 -50.78
CA TYR A 268 -9.81 -30.22 -51.60
C TYR A 268 -9.19 -29.04 -52.35
N LEU A 269 -10.00 -28.20 -53.00
CA LEU A 269 -9.53 -26.98 -53.67
C LEU A 269 -8.91 -25.97 -52.70
N GLN A 270 -9.48 -25.80 -51.50
CA GLN A 270 -8.89 -24.95 -50.45
C GLN A 270 -7.54 -25.48 -49.93
N THR A 271 -7.38 -26.80 -49.88
CA THR A 271 -6.13 -27.43 -49.47
C THR A 271 -5.07 -27.21 -50.56
N LEU A 272 -5.45 -27.31 -51.83
CA LEU A 272 -4.57 -26.98 -52.96
C LEU A 272 -4.12 -25.52 -52.96
N THR A 273 -5.00 -24.57 -52.64
CA THR A 273 -4.60 -23.15 -52.53
C THR A 273 -3.69 -22.90 -51.33
N LYS A 274 -3.92 -23.56 -50.18
CA LYS A 274 -2.99 -23.51 -49.03
C LYS A 274 -1.61 -24.07 -49.36
N ILE A 275 -1.56 -25.23 -50.04
CA ILE A 275 -0.30 -25.85 -50.48
C ILE A 275 0.42 -24.96 -51.50
N SER A 276 -0.31 -24.35 -52.43
CA SER A 276 0.23 -23.41 -53.43
C SER A 276 0.78 -22.12 -52.78
N ALA A 277 0.18 -21.67 -51.68
CA ALA A 277 0.63 -20.49 -50.94
C ALA A 277 1.94 -20.72 -50.15
N GLN A 278 2.19 -21.93 -49.65
CA GLN A 278 3.51 -22.30 -49.12
C GLN A 278 4.44 -22.60 -50.29
N ARG A 279 5.48 -21.77 -50.49
CA ARG A 279 6.44 -21.84 -51.60
C ARG A 279 7.26 -23.15 -51.61
N ASN A 280 6.65 -24.29 -51.96
CA ASN A 280 7.27 -25.60 -52.06
C ASN A 280 7.43 -25.99 -53.54
N ASN A 281 8.60 -26.48 -53.93
CA ASN A 281 8.96 -26.80 -55.32
C ASN A 281 8.47 -28.19 -55.80
N THR A 282 7.87 -28.98 -54.91
CA THR A 282 7.36 -30.33 -55.20
C THR A 282 5.94 -30.47 -54.63
N ILE A 283 4.95 -30.64 -55.51
CA ILE A 283 3.53 -30.80 -55.15
C ILE A 283 3.19 -32.29 -55.20
N VAL A 284 3.05 -32.92 -54.04
CA VAL A 284 2.56 -34.31 -53.94
C VAL A 284 1.03 -34.27 -53.87
N MET A 285 0.35 -34.66 -54.94
CA MET A 285 -1.12 -34.72 -54.99
C MET A 285 -1.63 -36.10 -54.56
N PRO A 286 -2.33 -36.21 -53.41
CA PRO A 286 -3.07 -37.42 -53.09
C PRO A 286 -4.34 -37.50 -53.93
N TYR A 287 -4.43 -38.50 -54.82
CA TYR A 287 -5.59 -38.71 -55.69
C TYR A 287 -6.63 -39.64 -55.02
N PRO A 288 -7.92 -39.23 -54.89
CA PRO A 288 -8.93 -40.06 -54.25
C PRO A 288 -9.24 -41.34 -55.02
N ILE A 289 -9.02 -42.50 -54.38
CA ILE A 289 -9.19 -43.83 -54.99
C ILE A 289 -10.64 -44.10 -55.39
N GLU A 290 -11.62 -43.43 -54.79
CA GLU A 290 -13.04 -43.57 -55.13
C GLU A 290 -13.38 -43.04 -56.52
N VAL A 291 -12.74 -41.95 -56.95
CA VAL A 291 -12.85 -41.44 -58.34
C VAL A 291 -12.19 -42.42 -59.30
N ALA A 292 -11.01 -42.95 -58.95
CA ALA A 292 -10.33 -43.98 -59.74
C ALA A 292 -11.19 -45.24 -59.91
N LYS A 293 -11.84 -45.72 -58.82
CA LYS A 293 -12.75 -46.86 -58.83
C LYS A 293 -13.98 -46.62 -59.70
N HIS A 294 -14.56 -45.42 -59.69
CA HIS A 294 -15.72 -45.09 -60.53
C HIS A 294 -15.38 -45.19 -62.02
N TYR A 295 -14.21 -44.69 -62.45
CA TYR A 295 -13.75 -44.82 -63.83
C TYR A 295 -13.36 -46.26 -64.19
N MET A 296 -12.66 -46.98 -63.30
CA MET A 296 -12.33 -48.40 -63.53
C MET A 296 -13.57 -49.28 -63.69
N LYS A 297 -14.60 -49.08 -62.86
CA LYS A 297 -15.85 -49.84 -62.94
C LYS A 297 -16.60 -49.58 -64.25
N LYS A 298 -16.52 -48.35 -64.76
CA LYS A 298 -17.09 -47.95 -66.07
C LYS A 298 -16.35 -48.56 -67.25
N PHE A 299 -15.04 -48.81 -67.14
CA PHE A 299 -14.26 -49.55 -68.15
C PHE A 299 -14.55 -51.05 -68.14
N HIS A 300 -14.80 -51.64 -66.97
CA HIS A 300 -15.13 -53.08 -66.83
C HIS A 300 -16.54 -53.44 -67.30
N GLN A 301 -17.44 -52.46 -67.43
CA GLN A 301 -18.84 -52.67 -67.85
C GLN A 301 -19.05 -52.48 -69.37
N LYS A 302 -17.97 -52.21 -70.12
CA LYS A 302 -17.99 -51.96 -71.58
C LYS A 302 -17.20 -53.02 -72.38
N SER A 303 -16.77 -54.10 -71.73
CA SER A 303 -16.30 -55.35 -72.34
C SER A 303 -17.30 -56.45 -72.06
#